data_AF-A0A7J6Q6H1-F1
#
_entry.id   AF-A0A7J6Q6H1-F1
#
_cell.length_a   1.000
_cell.length_b   1.000
_cell.length_c   1.000
_cell.angle_alpha   90.00
_cell.angle_beta   90.00
_cell.angle_gamma   90.00
#
_symmetry.space_group_name_H-M   'P 1'
#
loop_
_entity.id
_entity.type
_entity.pdbx_description
1 polymer ?
#
loop_
_entity_poly.entity_id
_entity_poly.type
_entity_poly.pdbx_seq_one_letter_code
_entity_poly.pdbx_strand_id
1 'polypeptide(L)'
;DVAASAKRAATLFGYDWPQIRRLLERQYCKKTSLKAEYQSKLKKLALKNDGECEAFIEGATEAFSLSRRAFGTDVAERRAFIRQLCRGIPHDTLLQLLRMIQTSMAAAGFSDTDNDWENAVAFDDFDLASRSDQDQPLVSTLTFCSALRSVCSLSEEAQRLTSAPTVAFKQSSDAVRLTQPTSERKPRPKFSDRYAHVMFITGSLLEDKEKAQ
;
A
#
# COMPACT_ATOMS: atom_id res chain seq x y z
N ASP A 1 -41.61 1.40 -22.74
CA ASP A 1 -41.64 1.24 -21.27
C ASP A 1 -41.40 -0.23 -20.87
N VAL A 2 -40.17 -0.69 -21.03
CA VAL A 2 -39.76 -2.10 -20.82
C VAL A 2 -39.63 -2.41 -19.33
N ALA A 3 -39.21 -1.42 -18.54
CA ALA A 3 -39.04 -1.55 -17.09
C ALA A 3 -40.38 -1.80 -16.36
N ALA A 4 -41.45 -1.08 -16.73
CA ALA A 4 -42.77 -1.29 -16.13
C ALA A 4 -43.41 -2.63 -16.50
N SER A 5 -43.10 -3.16 -17.69
CA SER A 5 -43.59 -4.48 -18.13
C SER A 5 -42.82 -5.62 -17.46
N ALA A 6 -41.49 -5.48 -17.30
CA ALA A 6 -40.67 -6.42 -16.55
C ALA A 6 -41.07 -6.49 -15.06
N LYS A 7 -41.40 -5.34 -14.44
CA LYS A 7 -41.87 -5.29 -13.05
C LYS A 7 -43.19 -6.03 -12.85
N ARG A 8 -44.14 -5.89 -13.78
CA ARG A 8 -45.45 -6.58 -13.74
C ARG A 8 -45.32 -8.10 -13.94
N ALA A 9 -44.46 -8.52 -14.86
CA ALA A 9 -44.15 -9.94 -15.04
C ALA A 9 -43.47 -10.54 -13.80
N ALA A 10 -42.53 -9.80 -13.16
CA ALA A 10 -41.87 -10.22 -11.92
C ALA A 10 -42.87 -10.56 -10.81
N THR A 11 -43.84 -9.66 -10.58
CA THR A 11 -44.90 -9.84 -9.58
C THR A 11 -45.84 -11.00 -9.87
N LEU A 12 -46.13 -11.30 -11.15
CA LEU A 12 -47.07 -12.35 -11.55
C LEU A 12 -46.48 -13.76 -11.45
N PHE A 13 -45.18 -13.91 -11.70
CA PHE A 13 -44.50 -15.22 -11.72
C PHE A 13 -43.68 -15.50 -10.45
N GLY A 14 -43.75 -14.62 -9.43
CA GLY A 14 -43.02 -14.77 -8.17
C GLY A 14 -41.50 -14.62 -8.32
N TYR A 15 -41.03 -13.96 -9.38
CA TYR A 15 -39.60 -13.74 -9.58
C TYR A 15 -39.13 -12.54 -8.76
N ASP A 16 -38.11 -12.77 -7.93
CA ASP A 16 -37.43 -11.69 -7.23
C ASP A 16 -36.57 -10.87 -8.22
N TRP A 17 -36.51 -9.56 -8.05
CA TRP A 17 -35.78 -8.65 -8.96
C TRP A 17 -34.28 -9.01 -9.12
N PRO A 18 -33.55 -9.40 -8.06
CA PRO A 18 -32.20 -9.97 -8.17
C PRO A 18 -32.15 -11.22 -9.06
N GLN A 19 -33.17 -12.07 -9.04
CA GLN A 19 -33.21 -13.29 -9.85
C GLN A 19 -33.42 -12.96 -11.33
N ILE A 20 -34.31 -12.02 -11.64
CA ILE A 20 -34.51 -11.50 -13.01
C ILE A 20 -33.22 -10.86 -13.52
N ARG A 21 -32.58 -10.02 -12.69
CA ARG A 21 -31.30 -9.40 -13.01
C ARG A 21 -30.23 -10.44 -13.33
N ARG A 22 -30.08 -11.48 -12.50
CA ARG A 22 -29.13 -12.58 -12.76
C ARG A 22 -29.43 -13.33 -14.07
N LEU A 23 -30.71 -13.57 -14.38
CA LEU A 23 -31.10 -14.23 -15.64
C LEU A 23 -30.78 -13.36 -16.86
N LEU A 24 -31.06 -12.06 -16.78
CA LEU A 24 -30.73 -11.11 -17.85
C LEU A 24 -29.21 -10.95 -18.01
N GLU A 25 -28.47 -10.85 -16.92
CA GLU A 25 -27.00 -10.85 -16.95
C GLU A 25 -26.48 -12.17 -17.54
N ARG A 26 -27.06 -13.32 -17.22
CA ARG A 26 -26.63 -14.60 -17.80
C ARG A 26 -26.92 -14.71 -19.30
N GLN A 27 -28.07 -14.21 -19.77
CA GLN A 27 -28.47 -14.29 -21.18
C GLN A 27 -27.83 -13.22 -22.07
N TYR A 28 -27.63 -12.01 -21.55
CA TYR A 28 -27.26 -10.84 -22.35
C TYR A 28 -25.90 -10.25 -21.99
N CYS A 29 -25.29 -10.62 -20.87
CA CYS A 29 -23.96 -10.13 -20.54
C CYS A 29 -22.93 -10.85 -21.43
N LYS A 30 -22.27 -10.08 -22.30
CA LYS A 30 -21.17 -10.56 -23.16
C LYS A 30 -19.91 -10.76 -22.32
N LYS A 31 -19.93 -11.72 -21.39
CA LYS A 31 -18.83 -11.98 -20.43
C LYS A 31 -17.46 -12.10 -21.12
N THR A 32 -17.42 -12.79 -22.26
CA THR A 32 -16.20 -12.96 -23.06
C THR A 32 -15.69 -11.63 -23.63
N SER A 33 -16.59 -10.77 -24.12
CA SER A 33 -16.25 -9.44 -24.62
C SER A 33 -15.74 -8.53 -23.51
N LEU A 34 -16.44 -8.49 -22.38
CA LEU A 34 -16.02 -7.70 -21.21
C LEU A 34 -14.69 -8.20 -20.65
N LYS A 35 -14.47 -9.52 -20.64
CA LYS A 35 -13.20 -10.13 -20.26
C LYS A 35 -12.06 -9.66 -21.15
N ALA A 36 -12.24 -9.75 -22.46
CA ALA A 36 -11.23 -9.27 -23.42
C ALA A 36 -10.95 -7.77 -23.23
N GLU A 37 -11.99 -6.98 -22.96
CA GLU A 37 -11.87 -5.54 -22.76
C GLU A 37 -11.06 -5.17 -21.51
N TYR A 38 -11.42 -5.68 -20.32
CA TYR A 38 -10.65 -5.34 -19.12
C TYR A 38 -9.24 -5.94 -19.16
N GLN A 39 -9.04 -7.11 -19.76
CA GLN A 39 -7.70 -7.68 -19.94
C GLN A 39 -6.84 -6.80 -20.87
N SER A 40 -7.43 -6.23 -21.92
CA SER A 40 -6.76 -5.27 -22.80
C SER A 40 -6.37 -3.99 -22.04
N LYS A 41 -7.27 -3.48 -21.17
CA LYS A 41 -6.95 -2.34 -20.29
C LYS A 41 -5.80 -2.67 -19.33
N LEU A 42 -5.88 -3.80 -18.62
CA LEU A 42 -4.83 -4.24 -17.69
C LEU A 42 -3.47 -4.42 -18.36
N LYS A 43 -3.41 -4.93 -19.59
CA LYS A 43 -2.14 -5.08 -20.33
C LYS A 43 -1.48 -3.74 -20.69
N LYS A 44 -2.27 -2.66 -20.79
CA LYS A 44 -1.78 -1.32 -21.11
C LYS A 44 -1.44 -0.52 -19.86
N LEU A 45 -1.96 -0.92 -18.71
CA LEU A 45 -1.70 -0.28 -17.42
C LEU A 45 -0.32 -0.67 -16.91
N ALA A 46 0.51 0.34 -16.69
CA ALA A 46 1.80 0.20 -16.02
C ALA A 46 2.05 1.47 -15.21
N LEU A 47 2.36 1.30 -13.93
CA LEU A 47 2.82 2.37 -13.07
C LEU A 47 4.32 2.57 -13.33
N LYS A 48 4.67 3.67 -13.99
CA LYS A 48 6.08 3.95 -14.36
C LYS A 48 6.78 4.80 -13.31
N ASN A 49 6.09 5.84 -12.84
CA ASN A 49 6.56 6.78 -11.85
C ASN A 49 5.51 6.94 -10.75
N ASP A 50 5.94 7.29 -9.54
CA ASP A 50 5.03 7.46 -8.41
C ASP A 50 4.00 8.59 -8.64
N GLY A 51 4.37 9.63 -9.39
CA GLY A 51 3.46 10.73 -9.77
C GLY A 51 2.36 10.36 -10.77
N GLU A 52 2.37 9.13 -11.30
CA GLU A 52 1.30 8.60 -12.17
C GLU A 52 0.33 7.68 -11.39
N CYS A 53 0.44 7.61 -10.06
CA CYS A 53 -0.35 6.72 -9.22
C CYS A 53 -1.86 6.90 -9.39
N GLU A 54 -2.38 8.13 -9.40
CA GLU A 54 -3.82 8.36 -9.56
C GLU A 54 -4.32 7.95 -10.95
N ALA A 55 -3.56 8.22 -12.01
CA ALA A 55 -3.92 7.79 -13.37
C ALA A 55 -3.93 6.26 -13.49
N PHE A 56 -2.98 5.59 -12.83
CA PHE A 56 -2.95 4.14 -12.74
C PHE A 56 -4.17 3.60 -11.96
N ILE A 57 -4.51 4.20 -10.82
CA ILE A 57 -5.66 3.81 -9.99
C ILE A 57 -6.98 4.01 -10.74
N GLU A 58 -7.14 5.13 -11.44
CA GLU A 58 -8.33 5.41 -12.25
C GLU A 58 -8.51 4.34 -13.32
N GLY A 59 -7.47 4.07 -14.11
CA GLY A 59 -7.52 3.02 -15.13
C GLY A 59 -7.74 1.62 -14.55
N ALA A 60 -7.14 1.32 -13.39
CA ALA A 60 -7.36 0.06 -12.67
C ALA A 60 -8.81 -0.07 -12.18
N THR A 61 -9.40 1.02 -11.70
CA THR A 61 -10.80 1.08 -11.23
C THR A 61 -11.78 0.89 -12.38
N GLU A 62 -11.51 1.49 -13.54
CA GLU A 62 -12.30 1.22 -14.74
C GLU A 62 -12.24 -0.27 -15.13
N ALA A 63 -11.05 -0.85 -15.15
CA ALA A 63 -10.86 -2.27 -15.47
C ALA A 63 -11.55 -3.17 -14.43
N PHE A 64 -11.48 -2.82 -13.15
CA PHE A 64 -12.14 -3.53 -12.07
C PHE A 64 -13.66 -3.47 -12.20
N SER A 65 -14.23 -2.32 -12.57
CA SER A 65 -15.67 -2.17 -12.79
C SER A 65 -16.18 -3.07 -13.91
N LEU A 66 -15.40 -3.24 -14.99
CA LEU A 66 -15.71 -4.16 -16.09
C LEU A 66 -15.63 -5.62 -15.64
N SER A 67 -14.60 -5.97 -14.86
CA SER A 67 -14.46 -7.31 -14.26
C SER A 67 -15.65 -7.64 -13.35
N ARG A 68 -16.04 -6.72 -12.46
CA ARG A 68 -17.19 -6.89 -11.56
C ARG A 68 -18.51 -7.01 -12.32
N ARG A 69 -18.68 -6.29 -13.43
CA ARG A 69 -19.87 -6.43 -14.31
C ARG A 69 -19.90 -7.79 -15.02
N ALA A 70 -18.75 -8.35 -15.40
CA ALA A 70 -18.67 -9.62 -16.12
C ALA A 70 -18.79 -10.85 -15.20
N PHE A 71 -18.15 -10.78 -14.03
CA PHE A 71 -17.92 -11.92 -13.15
C PHE A 71 -18.51 -11.78 -11.75
N GLY A 72 -19.02 -10.60 -11.38
CA GLY A 72 -19.67 -10.38 -10.09
C GLY A 72 -18.72 -10.67 -8.93
N THR A 73 -19.08 -11.68 -8.12
CA THR A 73 -18.35 -12.10 -6.93
C THR A 73 -17.47 -13.35 -7.16
N ASP A 74 -17.11 -13.64 -8.42
CA ASP A 74 -16.23 -14.77 -8.74
C ASP A 74 -14.82 -14.56 -8.15
N VAL A 75 -14.49 -15.39 -7.16
CA VAL A 75 -13.24 -15.36 -6.39
C VAL A 75 -12.04 -15.65 -7.29
N ALA A 76 -12.16 -16.57 -8.26
CA ALA A 76 -11.05 -16.97 -9.11
C ALA A 76 -10.68 -15.86 -10.11
N GLU A 77 -11.70 -15.23 -10.71
CA GLU A 77 -11.49 -14.10 -11.62
C GLU A 77 -10.97 -12.87 -10.88
N ARG A 78 -11.39 -12.66 -9.63
CA ARG A 78 -10.82 -11.59 -8.80
C ARG A 78 -9.33 -11.81 -8.52
N ARG A 79 -8.91 -13.02 -8.13
CA ARG A 79 -7.47 -13.33 -7.97
C ARG A 79 -6.71 -13.10 -9.26
N ALA A 80 -7.25 -13.56 -10.39
CA ALA A 80 -6.63 -13.36 -11.69
C ALA A 80 -6.48 -11.87 -12.05
N PHE A 81 -7.50 -11.06 -11.76
CA PHE A 81 -7.48 -9.61 -11.92
C PHE A 81 -6.38 -8.96 -11.08
N ILE A 82 -6.37 -9.22 -9.76
CA ILE A 82 -5.40 -8.61 -8.84
C ILE A 82 -3.98 -9.00 -9.22
N ARG A 83 -3.71 -10.28 -9.51
CA ARG A 83 -2.38 -10.74 -9.94
C ARG A 83 -1.93 -10.07 -11.24
N GLN A 84 -2.83 -9.90 -12.18
CA GLN A 84 -2.50 -9.22 -13.44
C GLN A 84 -2.26 -7.72 -13.23
N LEU A 85 -3.00 -7.08 -12.32
CA LEU A 85 -2.78 -5.68 -11.95
C LEU A 85 -1.42 -5.50 -11.28
N CYS A 86 -1.04 -6.38 -10.35
CA CYS A 86 0.26 -6.34 -9.67
C CYS A 86 1.45 -6.45 -10.65
N ARG A 87 1.29 -7.10 -11.81
CA ARG A 87 2.34 -7.14 -12.85
C ARG A 87 2.62 -5.78 -13.49
N GLY A 88 1.66 -4.85 -13.41
CA GLY A 88 1.83 -3.48 -13.88
C GLY A 88 2.50 -2.56 -12.87
N ILE A 89 2.84 -3.05 -11.67
CA ILE A 89 3.42 -2.25 -10.58
C ILE A 89 4.93 -2.55 -10.48
N PRO A 90 5.80 -1.54 -10.29
CA PRO A 90 7.22 -1.75 -10.03
C PRO A 90 7.45 -2.66 -8.83
N HIS A 91 8.48 -3.50 -8.89
CA HIS A 91 8.72 -4.54 -7.89
C HIS A 91 8.84 -3.98 -6.47
N ASP A 92 9.60 -2.91 -6.27
CA ASP A 92 9.81 -2.32 -4.95
C ASP A 92 8.52 -1.72 -4.36
N THR A 93 7.75 -1.01 -5.19
CA THR A 93 6.42 -0.48 -4.83
C THR A 93 5.47 -1.63 -4.47
N LEU A 94 5.47 -2.71 -5.24
CA LEU A 94 4.65 -3.89 -5.00
C LEU A 94 5.03 -4.57 -3.67
N LEU A 95 6.32 -4.71 -3.36
CA LEU A 95 6.76 -5.28 -2.09
C LEU A 95 6.30 -4.44 -0.90
N GLN A 96 6.42 -3.12 -0.98
CA GLN A 96 5.95 -2.21 0.08
C GLN A 96 4.43 -2.28 0.23
N LEU A 97 3.70 -2.33 -0.88
CA LEU A 97 2.24 -2.51 -0.91
C LEU A 97 1.81 -3.79 -0.21
N LEU A 98 2.43 -4.92 -0.57
CA LEU A 98 2.12 -6.22 0.02
C LEU A 98 2.43 -6.26 1.52
N ARG A 99 3.54 -5.67 1.96
CA ARG A 99 3.87 -5.57 3.39
C ARG A 99 2.80 -4.80 4.16
N MET A 100 2.32 -3.69 3.61
CA MET A 100 1.29 -2.89 4.26
C MET A 100 -0.08 -3.58 4.27
N ILE A 101 -0.40 -4.33 3.23
CA ILE A 101 -1.58 -5.20 3.19
C ILE A 101 -1.47 -6.30 4.26
N GLN A 102 -0.33 -6.96 4.37
CA GLN A 102 -0.10 -8.00 5.37
C GLN A 102 -0.24 -7.45 6.80
N THR A 103 0.32 -6.27 7.08
CA THR A 103 0.17 -5.65 8.40
C THR A 103 -1.28 -5.25 8.69
N SER A 104 -2.02 -4.75 7.69
CA SER A 104 -3.45 -4.41 7.88
C SER A 104 -4.32 -5.64 8.09
N MET A 105 -4.00 -6.75 7.42
CA MET A 105 -4.68 -8.03 7.62
C MET A 105 -4.39 -8.60 9.01
N ALA A 106 -3.13 -8.60 9.44
CA ALA A 106 -2.78 -9.02 10.80
C ALA A 106 -3.51 -8.18 11.86
N ALA A 107 -3.58 -6.86 11.67
CA ALA A 107 -4.31 -5.96 12.57
C ALA A 107 -5.82 -6.21 12.61
N ALA A 108 -6.42 -6.66 11.49
CA ALA A 108 -7.81 -7.05 11.44
C ALA A 108 -8.08 -8.43 12.06
N GLY A 109 -7.05 -9.22 12.37
CA GLY A 109 -7.17 -10.54 12.98
C GLY A 109 -7.20 -11.71 11.99
N PHE A 110 -6.78 -11.49 10.73
CA PHE A 110 -6.56 -12.60 9.81
C PHE A 110 -5.32 -13.39 10.25
N SER A 111 -5.43 -14.72 10.21
CA SER A 111 -4.32 -15.60 10.54
C SER A 111 -3.35 -15.72 9.36
N ASP A 112 -2.06 -15.97 9.62
CA ASP A 112 -1.04 -16.22 8.58
C ASP A 112 -1.38 -17.43 7.69
N THR A 113 -2.31 -18.27 8.13
CA THR A 113 -2.85 -19.41 7.37
C THR A 113 -3.94 -19.02 6.36
N ASP A 114 -4.55 -17.83 6.48
CA ASP A 114 -5.52 -17.28 5.53
C ASP A 114 -4.80 -16.64 4.34
N ASN A 115 -4.16 -17.48 3.53
CA ASN A 115 -3.26 -17.12 2.42
C ASN A 115 -3.91 -16.43 1.20
N ASP A 116 -5.13 -15.90 1.32
CA ASP A 116 -5.87 -15.30 0.21
C ASP A 116 -6.11 -13.80 0.42
N TRP A 117 -5.01 -13.07 0.60
CA TRP A 117 -5.02 -11.61 0.75
C TRP A 117 -5.70 -10.93 -0.44
N GLU A 118 -5.59 -11.50 -1.65
CA GLU A 118 -6.23 -10.98 -2.85
C GLU A 118 -7.75 -10.91 -2.70
N ASN A 119 -8.31 -11.76 -1.82
CA ASN A 119 -9.72 -11.73 -1.49
C ASN A 119 -10.07 -10.98 -0.22
N ALA A 120 -9.22 -11.05 0.80
CA ALA A 120 -9.41 -10.39 2.10
C ALA A 120 -9.35 -8.86 2.06
N VAL A 121 -8.73 -8.29 1.02
CA VAL A 121 -8.59 -6.83 0.84
C VAL A 121 -9.52 -6.31 -0.25
N ALA A 122 -10.46 -5.44 0.09
CA ALA A 122 -11.31 -4.77 -0.90
C ALA A 122 -10.47 -3.97 -1.90
N PHE A 123 -10.90 -3.92 -3.16
CA PHE A 123 -10.17 -3.18 -4.19
C PHE A 123 -10.21 -1.66 -3.94
N ASP A 124 -11.43 -1.13 -3.77
CA ASP A 124 -11.72 0.28 -3.48
C ASP A 124 -12.82 0.40 -2.41
N ASP A 125 -13.17 1.62 -2.04
CA ASP A 125 -14.15 1.88 -0.97
C ASP A 125 -15.58 1.45 -1.37
N PHE A 126 -15.88 1.45 -2.68
CA PHE A 126 -17.16 0.94 -3.20
C PHE A 126 -17.25 -0.58 -3.10
N ASP A 127 -16.16 -1.29 -3.36
CA ASP A 127 -16.04 -2.72 -3.15
C ASP A 127 -16.14 -3.06 -1.66
N LEU A 128 -15.49 -2.27 -0.78
CA LEU A 128 -15.57 -2.45 0.67
C LEU A 128 -17.01 -2.29 1.18
N ALA A 129 -17.69 -1.20 0.80
CA ALA A 129 -19.09 -0.96 1.18
C ALA A 129 -20.03 -2.06 0.67
N SER A 130 -19.76 -2.62 -0.50
CA SER A 130 -20.59 -3.71 -1.06
C SER A 130 -20.49 -5.03 -0.29
N ARG A 131 -19.47 -5.17 0.57
CA ARG A 131 -19.18 -6.41 1.31
C ARG A 131 -19.48 -6.30 2.80
N SER A 132 -19.46 -5.09 3.36
CA SER A 132 -19.86 -4.84 4.74
C SER A 132 -21.34 -5.12 5.00
N ASP A 133 -22.18 -5.10 3.96
CA ASP A 133 -23.64 -5.28 4.06
C ASP A 133 -24.12 -6.75 4.04
N GLN A 134 -23.20 -7.73 4.03
CA GLN A 134 -23.55 -9.15 4.00
C GLN A 134 -22.80 -9.87 5.14
N ASP A 135 -23.33 -11.01 5.63
CA ASP A 135 -22.67 -11.99 6.52
C ASP A 135 -21.41 -12.61 5.86
N GLN A 136 -20.54 -11.75 5.34
CA GLN A 136 -19.38 -12.07 4.53
C GLN A 136 -18.15 -12.18 5.43
N PRO A 137 -17.12 -12.93 4.97
CA PRO A 137 -15.88 -13.07 5.71
C PRO A 137 -15.30 -11.70 6.05
N LEU A 138 -14.57 -11.66 7.16
CA LEU A 138 -13.81 -10.49 7.60
C LEU A 138 -13.11 -9.84 6.38
N VAL A 139 -13.17 -8.51 6.28
CA VAL A 139 -12.50 -7.72 5.23
C VAL A 139 -11.66 -6.66 5.93
N SER A 140 -10.42 -6.45 5.47
CA SER A 140 -9.59 -5.36 6.01
C SER A 140 -10.21 -4.00 5.68
N THR A 141 -10.09 -3.04 6.59
CA THR A 141 -10.52 -1.65 6.37
C THR A 141 -9.61 -0.93 5.37
N LEU A 142 -8.38 -1.41 5.18
CA LEU A 142 -7.47 -0.90 4.15
C LEU A 142 -7.89 -1.47 2.78
N THR A 143 -8.02 -0.59 1.79
CA THR A 143 -8.33 -0.96 0.40
C THR A 143 -7.06 -1.00 -0.44
N PHE A 144 -7.04 -1.80 -1.51
CA PHE A 144 -5.88 -1.88 -2.41
C PHE A 144 -5.49 -0.50 -2.95
N CYS A 145 -6.46 0.30 -3.38
CA CYS A 145 -6.23 1.65 -3.89
C CYS A 145 -5.69 2.62 -2.82
N SER A 146 -6.22 2.59 -1.60
CA SER A 146 -5.71 3.44 -0.51
C SER A 146 -4.29 3.02 -0.08
N ALA A 147 -4.02 1.72 -0.09
CA ALA A 147 -2.70 1.18 0.14
C ALA A 147 -1.70 1.65 -0.92
N LEU A 148 -2.07 1.57 -2.20
CA LEU A 148 -1.20 2.01 -3.29
C LEU A 148 -0.88 3.51 -3.21
N ARG A 149 -1.89 4.35 -2.91
CA ARG A 149 -1.68 5.79 -2.70
C ARG A 149 -0.66 6.07 -1.61
N SER A 150 -0.79 5.38 -0.49
CA SER A 150 0.08 5.59 0.67
C SER A 150 1.53 5.23 0.35
N VAL A 151 1.77 4.13 -0.36
CA VAL A 151 3.12 3.73 -0.79
C VAL A 151 3.72 4.73 -1.76
N CYS A 152 2.95 5.17 -2.77
CA CYS A 152 3.44 6.16 -3.74
C CYS A 152 3.72 7.52 -3.09
N SER A 153 2.86 7.98 -2.17
CA SER A 153 3.09 9.23 -1.43
C SER A 153 4.34 9.17 -0.54
N LEU A 154 4.58 8.04 0.14
CA LEU A 154 5.80 7.84 0.94
C LEU A 154 7.06 7.83 0.06
N SER A 155 6.98 7.23 -1.12
CA SER A 155 8.08 7.24 -2.10
C SER A 155 8.36 8.66 -2.59
N GLU A 156 7.32 9.43 -2.94
CA GLU A 156 7.48 10.83 -3.34
C GLU A 156 8.08 11.69 -2.22
N GLU A 157 7.64 11.50 -0.97
CA GLU A 157 8.18 12.24 0.18
C GLU A 157 9.66 11.89 0.42
N ALA A 158 10.02 10.60 0.38
CA ALA A 158 11.41 10.15 0.49
C ALA A 158 12.28 10.70 -0.65
N GLN A 159 11.76 10.73 -1.89
CA GLN A 159 12.43 11.37 -3.02
C GLN A 159 12.60 12.87 -2.78
N ARG A 160 11.58 13.59 -2.30
CA ARG A 160 11.71 15.03 -1.99
C ARG A 160 12.74 15.30 -0.89
N LEU A 161 12.82 14.47 0.14
CA LEU A 161 13.80 14.61 1.22
C LEU A 161 15.24 14.35 0.74
N THR A 162 15.42 13.44 -0.22
CA THR A 162 16.73 13.10 -0.79
C THR A 162 17.13 14.00 -1.96
N SER A 163 16.16 14.54 -2.70
CA SER A 163 16.33 15.43 -3.85
C SER A 163 16.27 16.91 -3.48
N ALA A 164 15.89 17.25 -2.25
CA ALA A 164 16.00 18.61 -1.75
C ALA A 164 17.43 19.06 -2.00
N PRO A 165 17.65 20.17 -2.74
CA PRO A 165 18.98 20.69 -2.92
C PRO A 165 19.47 20.99 -1.51
N THR A 166 20.57 20.36 -1.10
CA THR A 166 21.42 20.86 -0.03
C THR A 166 21.61 22.33 -0.37
N VAL A 167 20.88 23.20 0.34
CA VAL A 167 20.79 24.62 0.02
C VAL A 167 22.21 25.10 -0.13
N ALA A 168 22.55 25.47 -1.36
CA ALA A 168 23.78 26.09 -1.80
C ALA A 168 24.82 26.25 -0.68
N PHE A 169 25.64 25.21 -0.47
CA PHE A 169 27.00 25.40 0.02
C PHE A 169 27.78 26.08 -1.13
N LYS A 170 27.41 27.33 -1.43
CA LYS A 170 28.19 28.23 -2.26
C LYS A 170 29.47 28.49 -1.47
N GLN A 171 30.52 27.78 -1.87
CA GLN A 171 31.88 28.31 -1.92
C GLN A 171 32.35 29.06 -0.67
N SER A 172 32.68 28.33 0.39
CA SER A 172 33.98 28.57 1.01
C SER A 172 34.83 27.33 0.77
N SER A 173 35.97 27.57 0.12
CA SER A 173 37.09 26.64 0.03
C SER A 173 37.36 26.03 1.40
N ASP A 174 37.24 24.72 1.53
CA ASP A 174 38.45 23.92 1.76
C ASP A 174 38.14 22.44 1.71
N ALA A 175 38.84 21.78 0.78
CA ALA A 175 38.92 20.34 0.69
C ALA A 175 39.42 19.77 2.02
N VAL A 176 38.63 18.90 2.65
CA VAL A 176 39.11 18.02 3.72
C VAL A 176 39.98 16.96 3.06
N ARG A 177 41.22 17.35 2.77
CA ARG A 177 42.32 16.43 2.49
C ARG A 177 42.55 15.58 3.74
N LEU A 178 42.52 14.28 3.51
CA LEU A 178 43.11 13.27 4.35
C LEU A 178 44.60 13.61 4.52
N THR A 179 45.03 14.11 5.68
CA THR A 179 46.45 14.16 6.06
C THR A 179 46.61 13.88 7.55
N GLN A 180 47.31 12.78 7.81
CA GLN A 180 48.07 12.50 9.03
C GLN A 180 49.28 13.45 9.13
N PRO A 181 50.11 13.43 10.19
CA PRO A 181 50.16 14.50 11.20
C PRO A 181 51.52 15.23 11.25
N THR A 182 51.52 16.57 11.36
CA THR A 182 52.69 17.32 11.85
C THR A 182 52.26 18.66 12.47
N SER A 183 52.60 18.82 13.76
CA SER A 183 52.95 20.06 14.53
C SER A 183 52.18 21.37 14.28
N GLU A 184 51.63 22.13 15.22
CA GLU A 184 51.69 22.20 16.69
C GLU A 184 50.27 22.61 17.15
N ARG A 185 49.63 21.81 18.00
CA ARG A 185 48.31 22.17 18.56
C ARG A 185 48.52 22.77 19.94
N LYS A 186 48.14 24.05 20.11
CA LYS A 186 47.88 24.63 21.43
C LYS A 186 46.93 23.68 22.19
N PRO A 187 47.23 23.34 23.45
CA PRO A 187 46.42 22.38 24.20
C PRO A 187 45.00 22.93 24.36
N ARG A 188 44.00 22.10 24.05
CA ARG A 188 42.61 22.43 24.37
C ARG A 188 42.49 22.54 25.90
N PRO A 189 41.82 23.58 26.42
CA PRO A 189 41.65 23.76 27.86
C PRO A 189 40.93 22.54 28.44
N LYS A 190 41.40 22.07 29.59
CA LYS A 190 40.82 20.91 30.27
C LYS A 190 39.43 21.29 30.78
N PHE A 191 38.53 20.31 30.87
CA PHE A 191 37.16 20.52 31.35
C PHE A 191 37.13 21.18 32.76
N SER A 192 38.14 20.92 33.58
CA SER A 192 38.38 21.55 34.88
C SER A 192 38.53 23.07 34.84
N ASP A 193 39.01 23.63 33.73
CA ASP A 193 39.28 25.08 33.60
C ASP A 193 37.99 25.85 33.26
N ARG A 194 36.95 25.17 32.75
CA ARG A 194 35.65 25.79 32.44
C ARG A 194 34.64 25.70 33.58
N TYR A 195 34.87 24.84 34.56
CA TYR A 195 33.94 24.60 35.66
C TYR A 195 34.70 24.35 36.97
N ALA A 196 35.25 25.41 37.58
CA ALA A 196 36.07 25.35 38.79
C ALA A 196 35.37 24.77 40.03
N HIS A 197 34.05 24.59 39.99
CA HIS A 197 33.24 24.13 41.12
C HIS A 197 32.85 22.65 41.04
N VAL A 198 33.19 21.97 39.94
CA VAL A 198 32.82 20.57 39.74
C VAL A 198 33.92 19.68 40.31
N MET A 199 33.78 19.33 41.59
CA MET A 199 34.59 18.30 42.24
C MET A 199 34.19 16.93 41.70
N PHE A 200 35.11 16.26 40.98
CA PHE A 200 34.98 14.83 40.70
C PHE A 200 35.23 14.06 41.99
N ILE A 201 34.17 13.56 42.61
CA ILE A 201 34.29 12.54 43.66
C ILE A 201 34.51 11.21 42.93
N THR A 202 35.76 10.76 42.84
CA THR A 202 36.07 9.38 42.42
C THR A 202 35.74 8.45 43.58
N GLY A 203 34.45 8.16 43.74
CA GLY A 203 33.96 7.05 44.54
C GLY A 203 33.87 5.81 43.67
N SER A 204 34.72 4.83 43.96
CA SER A 204 34.75 3.51 43.35
C SER A 204 33.38 2.84 43.44
N LEU A 205 32.74 2.59 42.30
CA LEU A 205 31.54 1.75 42.15
C LEU A 205 31.89 0.48 41.36
N LEU A 206 33.11 -0.03 41.60
CA LEU A 206 33.68 -1.22 40.96
C LEU A 206 34.53 -2.02 41.97
N GLU A 207 34.03 -2.20 43.19
CA GLU A 207 34.54 -3.22 44.12
C GLU A 207 33.35 -3.91 44.78
N ASP A 208 32.59 -4.71 44.02
CA ASP A 208 31.59 -5.62 44.61
C ASP A 208 31.38 -6.91 43.78
N LYS A 209 32.39 -7.33 43.02
CA LYS A 209 32.33 -8.62 42.27
C LYS A 209 33.49 -9.58 42.46
N GLU A 210 34.41 -9.32 43.39
CA GLU A 210 35.52 -10.26 43.66
C GLU A 210 35.69 -10.55 45.15
N LYS A 211 34.60 -10.89 45.87
CA LYS A 211 34.65 -11.73 47.08
C LYS A 211 33.39 -12.60 47.18
N ALA A 212 33.30 -13.58 46.29
CA ALA A 212 32.47 -14.76 46.48
C ALA A 212 33.35 -16.00 46.16
N GLN A 213 34.21 -16.33 47.12
CA GLN A 213 34.76 -17.66 47.34
C GLN A 213 34.60 -17.98 48.83
#